data_AF-A0A2V9IVG8-F1
#
_entry.id   AF-A0A2V9IVG8-F1
#
_cell.length_a   1.000
_cell.length_b   1.000
_cell.length_c   1.000
_cell.angle_alpha   90.00
_cell.angle_beta   90.00
_cell.angle_gamma   90.00
#
_symmetry.space_group_name_H-M   'P 1'
#
loop_
_entity.id
_entity.type
_entity.pdbx_description
1 polymer ?
#
loop_
_entity_poly.entity_id
_entity_poly.type
_entity_poly.pdbx_seq_one_letter_code
_entity_poly.pdbx_strand_id
1 'polypeptide(L)'
;MATGHTHAVSTTKVFVWVWSFLVLLTFVEVFFAYRKMPLELMIVILLGLSVMKSALIMAYFMHLKFERLSLVMTLIPALVILICLMFISFPDSVRIHQLTPR
;
A
#
# COMPACT_ATOMS: atom_id res chain seq x y z
N MET A 1 -22.75 -21.27 -34.59
CA MET A 1 -21.29 -21.08 -34.71
C MET A 1 -20.80 -20.38 -33.46
N ALA A 2 -20.02 -21.09 -32.65
CA ALA A 2 -19.60 -20.66 -31.33
C ALA A 2 -18.24 -19.92 -31.38
N THR A 3 -17.93 -19.26 -30.26
CA THR A 3 -16.61 -18.78 -29.77
C THR A 3 -16.05 -17.47 -30.33
N GLY A 4 -16.28 -16.36 -29.59
CA GLY A 4 -15.54 -15.10 -29.78
C GLY A 4 -15.43 -14.15 -28.55
N HIS A 5 -16.05 -14.44 -27.39
CA HIS A 5 -16.17 -13.43 -26.31
C HIS A 5 -15.67 -13.85 -24.91
N THR A 6 -14.80 -14.85 -24.80
CA THR A 6 -14.34 -15.38 -23.49
C THR A 6 -13.03 -14.77 -22.95
N HIS A 7 -12.37 -13.85 -23.67
CA HIS A 7 -11.00 -13.40 -23.32
C HIS A 7 -10.87 -12.02 -22.63
N ALA A 8 -11.93 -11.19 -22.57
CA ALA A 8 -11.89 -9.88 -21.88
C ALA A 8 -12.42 -9.90 -20.43
N VAL A 9 -13.11 -10.99 -20.05
CA VAL A 9 -13.79 -11.10 -18.76
C VAL A 9 -12.82 -11.37 -17.60
N SER A 10 -11.65 -11.99 -17.85
CA SER A 10 -10.68 -12.32 -16.81
C SER A 10 -10.00 -11.08 -16.21
N THR A 11 -9.53 -10.14 -17.03
CA THR A 11 -8.87 -8.91 -16.59
C THR A 11 -9.83 -7.98 -15.84
N THR A 12 -11.07 -7.87 -16.33
CA THR A 12 -12.10 -7.02 -15.72
C THR A 12 -12.45 -7.50 -14.31
N LYS A 13 -12.56 -8.81 -14.10
CA LYS A 13 -12.79 -9.40 -12.76
C LYS A 13 -11.68 -9.04 -11.77
N VAL A 14 -10.42 -9.11 -12.19
CA VAL A 14 -9.27 -8.75 -11.35
C VAL A 14 -9.29 -7.27 -11.00
N PHE A 15 -9.55 -6.40 -11.97
CA PHE A 15 -9.65 -4.95 -11.74
C PHE A 15 -10.74 -4.62 -10.71
N VAL A 16 -11.95 -5.17 -10.87
CA VAL A 16 -13.07 -4.96 -9.95
C VAL A 16 -12.76 -5.51 -8.56
N TRP A 17 -12.09 -6.67 -8.48
CA TRP A 17 -11.72 -7.27 -7.21
C TRP A 17 -10.68 -6.44 -6.44
N VAL A 18 -9.66 -5.94 -7.14
CA VAL A 18 -8.62 -5.06 -6.57
C VAL A 18 -9.23 -3.73 -6.14
N TRP A 19 -10.08 -3.13 -6.98
CA TRP A 19 -10.82 -1.92 -6.66
C TRP A 19 -11.67 -2.09 -5.40
N SER A 20 -12.39 -3.21 -5.28
CA SER A 20 -13.19 -3.51 -4.09
C SER A 20 -12.33 -3.65 -2.83
N PHE A 21 -11.15 -4.27 -2.96
CA PHE A 21 -10.17 -4.37 -1.87
C PHE A 21 -9.62 -3.00 -1.45
N LEU A 22 -9.31 -2.13 -2.42
CA LEU A 22 -8.84 -0.76 -2.17
C LEU A 22 -9.88 0.03 -1.38
N VAL A 23 -11.14 -0.03 -1.80
CA VAL A 23 -12.26 0.61 -1.10
C VAL A 23 -12.40 0.06 0.32
N LEU A 24 -12.32 -1.27 0.49
CA LEU A 24 -12.38 -1.91 1.80
C LEU A 24 -11.23 -1.45 2.72
N LEU A 25 -10.00 -1.42 2.23
CA LEU A 25 -8.84 -0.95 3.01
C LEU A 25 -8.98 0.53 3.39
N THR A 26 -9.57 1.37 2.54
CA THR A 26 -9.83 2.78 2.86
C THR A 26 -10.94 2.91 3.90
N PHE A 27 -11.98 2.07 3.82
CA PHE A 27 -13.05 2.07 4.81
C PHE A 27 -12.55 1.67 6.20
N VAL A 28 -11.72 0.62 6.28
CA VAL A 28 -11.08 0.18 7.53
C VAL A 28 -10.20 1.29 8.12
N GLU A 29 -9.43 1.97 7.27
CA GLU A 29 -8.59 3.10 7.65
C GLU A 29 -9.40 4.23 8.29
N VAL A 30 -10.47 4.68 7.61
CA VAL A 30 -11.36 5.74 8.10
C VAL A 30 -12.05 5.32 9.40
N PHE A 31 -12.47 4.05 9.51
CA PHE A 31 -13.09 3.52 10.72
C PHE A 31 -12.13 3.57 11.92
N PHE A 32 -10.88 3.17 11.73
CA PHE A 32 -9.84 3.24 12.77
C PHE A 32 -9.49 4.69 13.13
N ALA A 33 -9.40 5.58 12.13
CA ALA A 33 -9.17 7.01 12.36
C ALA A 33 -10.29 7.65 13.19
N TYR A 34 -11.55 7.23 12.96
CA TYR A 34 -12.70 7.75 13.70
C TYR A 34 -12.73 7.33 15.17
N ARG A 35 -12.14 6.18 15.51
CA ARG A 35 -12.06 5.65 16.88
C ARG A 35 -11.09 6.40 17.80
N LYS A 36 -10.45 7.49 17.34
CA LYS A 36 -9.51 8.35 18.09
C LYS A 36 -8.57 7.52 18.99
N MET A 37 -7.68 6.78 18.34
CA MET A 37 -6.59 6.06 19.01
C MET A 37 -5.41 7.01 19.32
N PRO A 38 -4.47 6.63 20.21
CA PRO A 38 -3.25 7.39 20.41
C PRO A 38 -2.52 7.63 19.08
N LEU A 39 -1.96 8.84 18.94
CA LEU A 39 -1.37 9.36 17.70
C LEU A 39 -0.37 8.39 17.05
N GLU A 40 0.44 7.71 17.88
CA GLU A 40 1.43 6.75 17.42
C GLU A 40 0.79 5.56 16.69
N LEU A 41 -0.24 4.94 17.28
CA LEU A 41 -0.97 3.84 16.66
C LEU A 41 -1.72 4.30 15.41
N MET A 42 -2.27 5.51 15.43
CA MET A 42 -2.96 6.09 14.29
C MET A 42 -2.02 6.20 13.09
N ILE A 43 -0.82 6.77 13.27
CA ILE A 43 0.18 6.93 12.21
C ILE A 43 0.64 5.57 11.68
N VAL A 44 0.95 4.61 12.56
CA VAL A 44 1.41 3.27 12.16
C VAL A 44 0.35 2.54 11.32
N ILE A 45 -0.93 2.62 11.72
CA ILE A 45 -2.04 1.95 11.02
C ILE A 45 -2.33 2.64 9.67
N LEU A 46 -2.45 3.96 9.64
CA LEU A 46 -2.68 4.75 8.42
C LEU A 46 -1.57 4.49 7.39
N LEU A 47 -0.32 4.55 7.84
CA LEU A 47 0.84 4.32 7.00
C LEU A 47 0.93 2.88 6.52
N GLY A 48 0.75 1.90 7.41
CA GLY A 48 0.77 0.48 7.06
C GLY A 48 -0.32 0.12 6.05
N LEU A 49 -1.53 0.65 6.24
CA LEU A 49 -2.65 0.49 5.29
C LEU A 49 -2.35 1.15 3.94
N SER A 50 -1.67 2.29 3.91
CA SER A 50 -1.25 2.97 2.68
C SER A 50 -0.20 2.15 1.90
N VAL A 51 0.82 1.63 2.60
CA VAL A 51 1.82 0.74 2.00
C VAL A 51 1.15 -0.52 1.43
N MET A 52 0.22 -1.13 2.17
CA MET A 52 -0.53 -2.30 1.69
C MET A 52 -1.37 -1.99 0.44
N LYS A 53 -2.05 -0.83 0.37
CA LYS A 53 -2.76 -0.38 -0.83
C LYS A 53 -1.79 -0.27 -2.02
N SER A 54 -0.62 0.35 -1.83
CA SER A 54 0.39 0.50 -2.89
C SER A 54 0.96 -0.83 -3.36
N ALA A 55 1.20 -1.77 -2.45
CA ALA A 55 1.66 -3.11 -2.76
C ALA A 55 0.60 -3.91 -3.54
N LEU A 56 -0.68 -3.75 -3.18
CA LEU A 56 -1.79 -4.34 -3.92
C LEU A 56 -1.86 -3.77 -5.35
N ILE A 57 -1.78 -2.45 -5.50
CA ILE A 57 -1.78 -1.84 -6.84
C ILE A 57 -0.57 -2.32 -7.66
N MET A 58 0.63 -2.34 -7.09
CA MET A 58 1.84 -2.82 -7.75
C MET A 58 1.72 -4.28 -8.18
N ALA A 59 1.26 -5.16 -7.29
CA ALA A 59 1.11 -6.59 -7.58
C ALA A 59 0.07 -6.88 -8.66
N TYR A 60 -0.97 -6.05 -8.78
CA TYR A 60 -2.10 -6.30 -9.68
C TYR A 60 -2.12 -5.46 -10.96
N PHE A 61 -1.67 -4.19 -10.92
CA PHE A 61 -1.61 -3.31 -12.10
C PHE A 61 -0.28 -3.38 -12.85
N MET A 62 0.81 -3.86 -12.22
CA MET A 62 2.17 -3.77 -12.81
C MET A 62 2.76 -5.09 -13.35
N HIS A 63 1.90 -5.97 -13.91
CA HIS A 63 2.30 -7.06 -14.81
C HIS A 63 2.70 -8.40 -14.15
N LEU A 64 2.27 -9.49 -14.78
CA LEU A 64 2.16 -10.84 -14.22
C LEU A 64 3.46 -11.45 -13.67
N LYS A 65 3.33 -11.94 -12.43
CA LYS A 65 3.91 -13.09 -11.70
C LYS A 65 4.88 -14.10 -12.37
N PHE A 66 5.13 -14.14 -13.68
CA PHE A 66 5.90 -15.23 -14.30
C PHE A 66 7.01 -14.88 -15.30
N GLU A 67 7.18 -13.62 -15.73
CA GLU A 67 8.26 -13.27 -16.70
C GLU A 67 9.33 -12.30 -16.16
N ARG A 68 9.07 -11.62 -15.04
CA ARG A 68 9.85 -10.45 -14.59
C ARG A 68 10.30 -10.52 -13.13
N LEU A 69 10.92 -11.63 -12.71
CA LEU A 69 11.65 -11.68 -11.42
C LEU A 69 12.66 -10.51 -11.29
N SER A 70 13.20 -10.04 -12.41
CA SER A 70 14.10 -8.88 -12.47
C SER A 70 13.45 -7.57 -12.00
N LEU A 71 12.14 -7.36 -12.21
CA LEU A 71 11.44 -6.15 -11.78
C LEU A 71 11.07 -6.21 -10.29
N VAL A 72 10.74 -7.40 -9.77
CA VAL A 72 10.61 -7.64 -8.33
C VAL A 72 11.96 -7.42 -7.63
N MET A 73 13.07 -7.84 -8.26
CA MET A 73 14.41 -7.70 -7.72
C MET A 73 14.90 -6.24 -7.65
N THR A 74 14.34 -5.31 -8.43
CA THR A 74 14.60 -3.86 -8.30
C THR A 74 13.58 -3.15 -7.41
N LEU A 75 12.33 -3.62 -7.36
CA LEU A 75 11.27 -3.02 -6.55
C LEU A 75 11.40 -3.35 -5.06
N ILE A 76 11.79 -4.58 -4.70
CA ILE A 76 12.03 -4.98 -3.31
C ILE A 76 13.10 -4.10 -2.65
N PRO A 77 14.30 -3.89 -3.23
CA PRO A 77 15.30 -3.02 -2.60
C PRO A 77 14.84 -1.56 -2.54
N ALA A 78 14.09 -1.06 -3.52
CA ALA A 78 13.50 0.27 -3.44
C ALA A 78 12.49 0.39 -2.26
N LEU A 79 11.66 -0.63 -2.05
CA LEU A 79 10.72 -0.70 -0.93
C LEU A 79 11.44 -0.83 0.41
N VAL A 80 12.48 -1.66 0.49
CA VAL A 80 13.32 -1.82 1.69
C VAL A 80 14.00 -0.51 2.04
N ILE A 81 14.56 0.20 1.06
CA ILE A 81 15.17 1.53 1.26
C ILE A 81 14.11 2.53 1.74
N LEU A 82 12.92 2.55 1.13
CA LEU A 82 11.82 3.42 1.56
C LEU A 82 11.42 3.17 3.02
N ILE A 83 11.25 1.90 3.40
CA ILE A 83 10.93 1.50 4.78
C ILE A 83 12.06 1.89 5.72
N CYS A 84 13.32 1.64 5.34
CA CYS A 84 14.49 2.00 6.14
C CYS A 84 14.60 3.52 6.37
N LEU A 85 14.36 4.32 5.32
CA LEU A 85 14.29 5.78 5.42
C LEU A 85 13.14 6.25 6.30
N MET A 86 11.97 5.61 6.23
CA MET A 86 10.87 5.90 7.16
C MET A 86 11.28 5.65 8.62
N PHE A 87 11.87 4.50 8.92
CA PHE A 87 12.37 4.18 10.26
C PHE A 87 13.45 5.16 10.74
N ILE A 88 14.30 5.69 9.84
CA ILE A 88 15.28 6.73 10.17
C ILE A 88 14.63 8.09 10.47
N SER A 89 13.51 8.40 9.81
CA SER A 89 12.81 9.69 9.95
C SER A 89 11.93 9.76 11.20
N PHE A 90 11.41 8.63 11.69
CA PHE A 90 10.68 8.56 12.96
C PHE A 90 11.42 9.16 14.17
N PRO A 91 12.70 8.82 14.46
CA PRO A 91 13.45 9.42 15.57
C PRO A 91 13.86 10.88 15.33
N ASP A 92 13.87 11.33 14.07
CA ASP A 92 14.11 12.75 13.74
C ASP A 92 12.89 13.61 14.09
N SER A 93 11.68 13.11 13.80
CA SER A 93 10.42 13.79 14.14
C SER A 93 10.18 13.92 15.66
N VAL A 94 10.68 12.99 16.47
CA VAL A 94 10.66 13.10 17.94
C VAL A 94 11.61 14.19 18.44
N ARG A 95 12.74 14.41 17.74
CA ARG A 95 13.77 15.40 18.11
C ARG A 95 13.32 16.84 17.89
N ILE A 96 12.57 17.12 16.81
CA ILE A 96 12.01 18.46 16.54
C ILE A 96 10.96 18.91 17.57
N HIS A 97 10.23 17.98 18.20
CA HIS A 97 9.33 18.31 19.32
C HIS A 97 10.06 18.77 20.59
N GLN A 98 11.34 18.39 20.75
CA GLN A 98 12.18 18.79 21.89
C GLN A 98 12.89 20.13 21.68
N LEU A 99 12.93 20.63 20.44
CA LEU A 99 13.58 21.90 20.09
C LEU A 99 12.62 23.10 20.12
N THR A 100 11.34 22.92 20.46
CA THR A 100 10.43 24.03 20.74
C THR A 100 10.77 24.60 22.12
N PRO A 101 11.42 25.77 22.23
CA PRO A 101 11.63 26.40 23.52
C PRO A 101 10.27 26.87 24.04
N ARG A 102 9.94 26.49 25.28
CA ARG A 102 8.91 27.17 26.06
C ARG A 102 9.55 28.27 26.88
#